data_AF-M0QS78-F1
#
_entry.id   AF-M0QS78-F1
#
_cell.length_a   1.000
_cell.length_b   1.000
_cell.length_c   1.000
_cell.angle_alpha   90.00
_cell.angle_beta   90.00
_cell.angle_gamma   90.00
#
_symmetry.space_group_name_H-M   'P 1'
#
loop_
_entity.id
_entity.type
_entity.pdbx_description
1 polymer ?
#
loop_
_entity_poly.entity_id
_entity_poly.type
_entity_poly.pdbx_seq_one_letter_code
_entity_poly.pdbx_strand_id
1 'polypeptide(L)'
;MIVDGHLHDVVDRVRDLDLAGTTDVVLDTIGSTTVDPFVVASAVAQATDRVRITVAVPVTEWHPYLIARRLAAVDKIADGRLRWWPVDADATRRAESADIVAALLTSWPADVVLNDRASGIQVDTDRVTRVMVQGNHFTVDSPLDVPRGPQGVVPHLDPFDGFGVADPPATATSGTR
;
A
#
# COMPACT_ATOMS: atom_id res chain seq x y z
N MET A 1 15.25 6.61 2.70
CA MET A 1 15.42 8.03 2.28
C MET A 1 14.13 8.53 1.65
N ILE A 2 13.71 9.77 1.90
CA ILE A 2 12.52 10.38 1.29
C ILE A 2 12.89 10.87 -0.12
N VAL A 3 12.05 10.56 -1.10
CA VAL A 3 12.27 10.94 -2.49
C VAL A 3 11.30 12.04 -2.91
N ASP A 4 11.59 13.29 -2.54
CA ASP A 4 10.82 14.47 -2.97
C ASP A 4 11.38 15.10 -4.26
N GLY A 5 10.49 15.71 -5.06
CA GLY A 5 10.82 16.59 -6.19
C GLY A 5 11.10 15.90 -7.54
N HIS A 6 10.53 16.48 -8.60
CA HIS A 6 10.71 16.17 -10.03
C HIS A 6 10.42 14.71 -10.46
N LEU A 7 9.15 14.32 -10.49
CA LEU A 7 8.63 13.02 -10.95
C LEU A 7 9.30 12.40 -12.20
N HIS A 8 9.85 13.22 -13.10
CA HIS A 8 10.51 12.74 -14.33
C HIS A 8 11.80 11.93 -14.08
N ASP A 9 12.49 12.10 -12.95
CA ASP A 9 13.77 11.42 -12.66
C ASP A 9 13.69 10.43 -11.48
N VAL A 10 12.51 10.30 -10.85
CA VAL A 10 12.31 9.53 -9.62
C VAL A 10 12.76 8.07 -9.75
N VAL A 11 12.51 7.47 -10.93
CA VAL A 11 12.84 6.07 -11.20
C VAL A 11 14.36 5.90 -11.28
N ASP A 12 15.05 6.77 -12.00
CA ASP A 12 16.51 6.72 -12.14
C ASP A 12 17.20 6.97 -10.80
N ARG A 13 16.70 7.93 -10.02
CA ARG A 13 17.23 8.22 -8.69
C ARG A 13 17.08 7.05 -7.73
N VAL A 14 15.92 6.38 -7.73
CA VAL A 14 15.71 5.19 -6.88
C VAL A 14 16.55 4.01 -7.35
N ARG A 15 16.77 3.87 -8.65
CA ARG A 15 17.68 2.86 -9.20
C ARG A 15 19.12 3.07 -8.75
N ASP A 16 19.63 4.30 -8.81
CA ASP A 16 20.98 4.61 -8.33
C ASP A 16 21.14 4.30 -6.84
N LEU A 17 20.10 4.55 -6.04
CA LEU A 17 20.08 4.22 -4.61
C LEU A 17 20.08 2.72 -4.36
N ASP A 18 19.32 1.95 -5.14
CA ASP A 18 19.30 0.49 -5.08
C ASP A 18 20.70 -0.08 -5.38
N LEU A 19 21.36 0.44 -6.43
CA LEU A 19 22.74 0.06 -6.79
C LEU A 19 23.76 0.46 -5.72
N ALA A 20 23.54 1.59 -5.02
CA ALA A 20 24.37 2.03 -3.92
C ALA A 20 24.13 1.25 -2.60
N GLY A 21 23.18 0.30 -2.58
CA GLY A 21 22.90 -0.53 -1.41
C GLY A 21 21.90 0.06 -0.42
N THR A 22 21.09 1.04 -0.83
CA THR A 22 20.00 1.55 -0.01
C THR A 22 18.95 0.46 0.20
N THR A 23 18.54 0.24 1.45
CA THR A 23 17.61 -0.84 1.78
C THR A 23 16.15 -0.43 1.69
N ASP A 24 15.84 0.85 1.93
CA ASP A 24 14.48 1.37 2.00
C ASP A 24 14.39 2.79 1.42
N VAL A 25 13.40 2.99 0.57
CA VAL A 25 12.98 4.32 0.09
C VAL A 25 11.55 4.59 0.48
N VAL A 26 11.26 5.86 0.78
CA VAL A 26 9.91 6.34 1.03
C VAL A 26 9.51 7.22 -0.15
N LEU A 27 8.47 6.80 -0.85
CA LEU A 27 7.78 7.58 -1.86
C LEU A 27 6.74 8.42 -1.14
N ASP A 28 7.12 9.65 -0.82
CA ASP A 28 6.21 10.66 -0.30
C ASP A 28 5.74 11.54 -1.46
N THR A 29 4.47 11.40 -1.82
CA THR A 29 3.84 12.27 -2.81
C THR A 29 2.72 13.10 -2.17
N ILE A 30 2.65 13.17 -0.85
CA ILE A 30 1.60 13.90 -0.13
C ILE A 30 1.78 15.39 -0.41
N GLY A 31 0.69 16.04 -0.83
CA GLY A 31 0.74 17.44 -1.31
C GLY A 31 1.19 17.62 -2.77
N SER A 32 1.66 16.56 -3.45
CA SER A 32 1.90 16.57 -4.90
C SER A 32 0.61 16.19 -5.63
N THR A 33 -0.10 17.19 -6.17
CA THR A 33 -1.40 17.01 -6.86
C THR A 33 -1.31 16.28 -8.21
N THR A 34 -0.15 15.75 -8.59
CA THR A 34 0.13 15.44 -10.01
C THR A 34 0.07 13.94 -10.34
N VAL A 35 0.40 13.02 -9.42
CA VAL A 35 0.55 11.58 -9.74
C VAL A 35 0.14 10.65 -8.59
N ASP A 36 -0.56 9.54 -8.89
CA ASP A 36 -0.86 8.46 -7.94
C ASP A 36 0.45 7.76 -7.50
N PRO A 37 0.80 7.74 -6.19
CA PRO A 37 2.05 7.16 -5.71
C PRO A 37 2.22 5.67 -6.02
N PHE A 38 1.14 4.92 -6.18
CA PHE A 38 1.23 3.50 -6.54
C PHE A 38 1.65 3.29 -8.00
N VAL A 39 1.38 4.27 -8.88
CA VAL A 39 1.90 4.26 -10.26
C VAL A 39 3.42 4.44 -10.23
N VAL A 40 3.93 5.39 -9.45
CA VAL A 40 5.37 5.58 -9.26
C VAL A 40 6.00 4.33 -8.62
N ALA A 41 5.39 3.78 -7.59
CA ALA A 41 5.86 2.56 -6.93
C ALA A 41 5.98 1.39 -7.91
N SER A 42 5.02 1.23 -8.84
CA SER A 42 5.08 0.18 -9.86
C SER A 42 6.25 0.35 -10.84
N ALA A 43 6.54 1.59 -11.25
CA ALA A 43 7.68 1.89 -12.12
C ALA A 43 9.02 1.67 -11.39
N VAL A 44 9.11 2.12 -10.14
CA VAL A 44 10.28 1.91 -9.27
C VAL A 44 10.50 0.42 -9.02
N ALA A 45 9.44 -0.35 -8.74
CA ALA A 45 9.51 -1.79 -8.53
C ALA A 45 10.14 -2.50 -9.74
N GLN A 46 9.76 -2.13 -10.96
CA GLN A 46 10.32 -2.72 -12.17
C GLN A 46 11.77 -2.28 -12.48
N ALA A 47 12.22 -1.14 -11.93
CA ALA A 47 13.56 -0.60 -12.18
C ALA A 47 14.59 -0.99 -11.11
N THR A 48 14.17 -1.68 -10.05
CA THR A 48 14.99 -2.03 -8.88
C THR A 48 14.80 -3.48 -8.47
N ASP A 49 15.86 -4.06 -7.90
CA ASP A 49 15.87 -5.48 -7.54
C ASP A 49 15.83 -5.71 -6.02
N ARG A 50 16.33 -4.77 -5.21
CA ARG A 50 16.55 -5.02 -3.77
C ARG A 50 15.82 -4.05 -2.85
N VAL A 51 15.79 -2.77 -3.20
CA VAL A 51 15.26 -1.72 -2.34
C VAL A 51 13.80 -2.00 -1.98
N ARG A 52 13.46 -1.84 -0.70
CA ARG A 52 12.08 -1.84 -0.22
C ARG A 52 11.44 -0.50 -0.51
N ILE A 53 10.20 -0.53 -0.98
CA ILE A 53 9.48 0.64 -1.46
C ILE A 53 8.34 0.90 -0.48
N THR A 54 8.47 1.96 0.32
CA THR A 54 7.39 2.42 1.19
C THR A 54 6.60 3.49 0.48
N VAL A 55 5.29 3.30 0.38
CA VAL A 55 4.37 4.31 -0.15
C VAL A 55 3.67 5.06 1.00
N ALA A 56 3.81 6.38 1.06
CA ALA A 56 3.02 7.20 1.98
C ALA A 56 1.58 7.36 1.46
N VAL A 57 0.58 7.08 2.30
CA VAL A 57 -0.83 7.05 1.90
C VAL A 57 -1.68 7.86 2.89
N PRO A 58 -2.29 8.99 2.46
CA PRO A 58 -3.19 9.76 3.32
C PRO A 58 -4.50 8.99 3.54
N VAL A 59 -4.70 8.45 4.75
CA VAL A 59 -5.89 7.64 5.08
C VAL A 59 -7.14 8.51 5.31
N THR A 60 -6.97 9.84 5.35
CA THR A 60 -8.06 10.83 5.32
C THR A 60 -8.74 10.91 3.97
N GLU A 61 -8.01 10.63 2.89
CA GLU A 61 -8.47 10.81 1.51
C GLU A 61 -8.84 9.47 0.87
N TRP A 62 -8.20 8.39 1.29
CA TRP A 62 -8.27 7.10 0.62
C TRP A 62 -8.93 6.05 1.50
N HIS A 63 -10.02 5.46 1.00
CA HIS A 63 -10.71 4.39 1.71
C HIS A 63 -9.81 3.13 1.83
N PRO A 64 -9.76 2.44 2.99
CA PRO A 64 -8.91 1.26 3.22
C PRO A 64 -9.06 0.17 2.17
N TYR A 65 -10.26 0.01 1.60
CA TYR A 65 -10.50 -0.95 0.52
C TYR A 65 -9.65 -0.67 -0.73
N LEU A 66 -9.57 0.61 -1.14
CA LEU A 66 -8.79 1.03 -2.29
C LEU A 66 -7.29 0.94 -2.03
N ILE A 67 -6.86 1.16 -0.78
CA ILE A 67 -5.49 0.98 -0.33
C ILE A 67 -5.11 -0.50 -0.43
N ALA A 68 -5.88 -1.40 0.20
CA ALA A 68 -5.65 -2.84 0.16
C ALA A 68 -5.58 -3.39 -1.26
N ARG A 69 -6.47 -2.93 -2.14
CA ARG A 69 -6.48 -3.34 -3.55
C ARG A 69 -5.20 -2.93 -4.29
N ARG A 70 -4.73 -1.69 -4.09
CA ARG A 70 -3.50 -1.19 -4.71
C ARG A 70 -2.27 -1.90 -4.16
N LEU A 71 -2.21 -2.10 -2.85
CA LEU A 71 -1.15 -2.87 -2.19
C LEU A 71 -1.08 -4.30 -2.75
N ALA A 72 -2.20 -5.02 -2.80
CA ALA A 72 -2.23 -6.40 -3.32
C ALA A 72 -1.78 -6.51 -4.79
N ALA A 73 -1.99 -5.47 -5.60
CA ALA A 73 -1.55 -5.45 -6.99
C ALA A 73 -0.05 -5.13 -7.11
N VAL A 74 0.39 -4.05 -6.48
CA VAL A 74 1.78 -3.59 -6.60
C VAL A 74 2.74 -4.49 -5.83
N ASP A 75 2.32 -5.14 -4.75
CA ASP A 75 3.15 -6.10 -4.00
C ASP A 75 3.60 -7.28 -4.87
N LYS A 76 2.76 -7.71 -5.83
CA LYS A 76 3.13 -8.72 -6.82
C LYS A 76 4.21 -8.22 -7.79
N ILE A 77 4.11 -6.96 -8.21
CA ILE A 77 5.09 -6.32 -9.11
C ILE A 77 6.42 -6.09 -8.37
N ALA A 78 6.33 -5.70 -7.10
CA ALA A 78 7.47 -5.46 -6.24
C ALA A 78 8.12 -6.76 -5.70
N ASP A 79 7.56 -7.94 -6.01
CA ASP A 79 8.01 -9.24 -5.49
C ASP A 79 8.18 -9.23 -3.96
N GLY A 80 7.20 -8.68 -3.25
CA GLY A 80 7.21 -8.63 -1.79
C GLY A 80 8.11 -7.57 -1.17
N ARG A 81 8.55 -6.57 -1.94
CA ARG A 81 9.35 -5.43 -1.44
C ARG A 81 8.50 -4.23 -1.03
N LEU A 82 7.18 -4.33 -1.11
CA LEU A 82 6.30 -3.20 -0.84
C LEU A 82 6.13 -3.00 0.67
N ARG A 83 6.01 -1.75 1.07
CA ARG A 83 5.59 -1.30 2.39
C ARG A 83 4.66 -0.11 2.19
N TRP A 84 3.94 0.27 3.23
CA TRP A 84 3.14 1.49 3.18
C TRP A 84 3.21 2.25 4.50
N TRP A 85 2.81 3.51 4.48
CA TRP A 85 2.75 4.34 5.67
C TRP A 85 1.38 5.02 5.69
N PRO A 86 0.47 4.63 6.62
CA PRO A 86 -0.80 5.33 6.79
C PRO A 86 -0.52 6.71 7.38
N VAL A 87 -0.85 7.76 6.66
CA VAL A 87 -0.60 9.15 7.05
C VAL A 87 -1.88 9.80 7.53
N ASP A 88 -1.89 10.18 8.80
CA ASP A 88 -2.90 11.01 9.47
C ASP A 88 -2.35 11.44 10.84
N ALA A 89 -2.73 12.64 11.30
CA ALA A 89 -2.47 13.07 12.66
C ALA A 89 -3.29 12.26 13.69
N ASP A 90 -4.42 11.69 13.27
CA ASP A 90 -5.26 10.83 14.08
C ASP A 90 -4.73 9.39 14.11
N ALA A 91 -4.05 9.03 15.20
CA ALA A 91 -3.52 7.68 15.42
C ALA A 91 -4.61 6.60 15.42
N THR A 92 -5.85 6.93 15.84
CA THR A 92 -6.94 5.94 15.88
C THR A 92 -7.41 5.60 14.46
N ARG A 93 -7.45 6.59 13.57
CA ARG A 93 -7.77 6.40 12.15
C ARG A 93 -6.70 5.64 11.39
N ARG A 94 -5.42 5.91 11.69
CA ARG A 94 -4.30 5.13 11.13
C ARG A 94 -4.40 3.65 11.51
N ALA A 95 -4.59 3.37 12.80
CA ALA A 95 -4.73 2.01 13.30
C ALA A 95 -5.96 1.31 12.68
N GLU A 96 -7.12 1.96 12.68
CA GLU A 96 -8.34 1.41 12.06
C GLU A 96 -8.15 1.10 10.57
N SER A 97 -7.50 2.00 9.81
CA SER A 97 -7.18 1.75 8.41
C SER A 97 -6.22 0.57 8.24
N ALA A 98 -5.18 0.47 9.09
CA ALA A 98 -4.20 -0.60 9.01
C ALA A 98 -4.82 -1.98 9.29
N ASP A 99 -5.68 -2.05 10.31
CA ASP A 99 -6.41 -3.28 10.68
C ASP A 99 -7.34 -3.73 9.54
N ILE A 100 -8.11 -2.80 8.95
CA ILE A 100 -9.00 -3.09 7.83
C ILE A 100 -8.21 -3.56 6.61
N VAL A 101 -7.10 -2.89 6.27
CA VAL A 101 -6.24 -3.29 5.15
C VAL A 101 -5.68 -4.70 5.37
N ALA A 102 -5.19 -5.01 6.57
CA ALA A 102 -4.68 -6.35 6.88
C ALA A 102 -5.77 -7.43 6.78
N ALA A 103 -6.99 -7.15 7.26
CA ALA A 103 -8.13 -8.06 7.14
C ALA A 103 -8.51 -8.29 5.67
N LEU A 104 -8.56 -7.23 4.85
CA LEU A 104 -8.85 -7.34 3.42
C LEU A 104 -7.77 -8.12 2.67
N LEU A 105 -6.49 -7.85 2.93
CA LEU A 105 -5.38 -8.56 2.32
C LEU A 105 -5.34 -10.05 2.68
N THR A 106 -5.95 -10.46 3.77
CA THR A 106 -6.05 -11.86 4.21
C THR A 106 -7.40 -12.51 3.90
N SER A 107 -8.33 -11.79 3.26
CA SER A 107 -9.64 -12.32 2.85
C SER A 107 -9.57 -13.45 1.81
N TRP A 108 -8.44 -13.54 1.09
CA TRP A 108 -8.12 -14.62 0.16
C TRP A 108 -7.02 -15.51 0.76
N PRO A 109 -7.28 -16.80 1.06
CA PRO A 109 -6.24 -17.75 1.43
C PRO A 109 -5.17 -17.92 0.32
N ALA A 110 -3.95 -18.30 0.69
CA ALA A 110 -2.80 -18.37 -0.21
C ALA A 110 -2.99 -19.31 -1.42
N ASP A 111 -3.74 -20.39 -1.20
CA ASP A 111 -3.93 -21.53 -2.09
C ASP A 111 -5.31 -21.53 -2.75
N VAL A 112 -6.05 -20.41 -2.65
CA VAL A 112 -7.42 -20.32 -3.18
C VAL A 112 -7.46 -20.20 -4.71
N VAL A 113 -6.35 -19.79 -5.33
CA VAL A 113 -6.20 -19.70 -6.79
C VAL A 113 -5.63 -21.04 -7.30
N LEU A 114 -6.52 -21.90 -7.81
CA LEU A 114 -6.19 -23.26 -8.23
C LEU A 114 -5.71 -23.33 -9.69
N ASN A 115 -6.26 -22.48 -10.57
CA ASN A 115 -6.01 -22.49 -12.01
C ASN A 115 -6.13 -23.89 -12.66
N ASP A 116 -7.08 -24.71 -12.19
CA ASP A 116 -7.27 -26.07 -12.69
C ASP A 116 -8.04 -26.06 -14.02
N ARG A 117 -7.29 -26.28 -15.11
CA ARG A 117 -7.85 -26.34 -16.46
C ARG A 117 -8.74 -27.55 -16.70
N ALA A 118 -8.56 -28.65 -15.96
CA ALA A 118 -9.31 -29.88 -16.17
C ALA A 118 -10.71 -29.79 -15.56
N SER A 119 -10.84 -29.22 -14.35
CA SER A 119 -12.14 -28.96 -13.70
C SER A 119 -12.78 -27.64 -14.14
N GLY A 120 -12.01 -26.71 -14.71
CA GLY A 120 -12.46 -25.36 -15.07
C GLY A 120 -12.54 -24.41 -13.87
N ILE A 121 -12.05 -24.82 -12.70
CA ILE A 121 -12.08 -24.02 -11.48
C ILE A 121 -10.81 -23.17 -11.41
N GLN A 122 -10.99 -21.84 -11.51
CA GLN A 122 -9.89 -20.90 -11.36
C GLN A 122 -9.63 -20.54 -9.89
N VAL A 123 -10.69 -20.35 -9.11
CA VAL A 123 -10.66 -19.92 -7.71
C VAL A 123 -11.67 -20.72 -6.91
N ASP A 124 -11.28 -21.20 -5.73
CA ASP A 124 -12.19 -21.79 -4.75
C ASP A 124 -12.89 -20.69 -3.93
N THR A 125 -14.00 -20.17 -4.45
CA THR A 125 -14.69 -19.01 -3.87
C THR A 125 -15.29 -19.28 -2.49
N ASP A 126 -15.54 -20.54 -2.14
CA ASP A 126 -16.11 -20.92 -0.84
C ASP A 126 -15.14 -20.65 0.32
N ARG A 127 -13.85 -20.48 0.01
CA ARG A 127 -12.79 -20.17 0.98
C ARG A 127 -12.48 -18.69 1.09
N VAL A 128 -13.08 -17.84 0.25
CA VAL A 128 -12.91 -16.38 0.33
C VAL A 128 -13.77 -15.84 1.47
N THR A 129 -13.14 -15.17 2.43
CA THR A 129 -13.80 -14.72 3.67
C THR A 129 -14.22 -13.26 3.56
N ARG A 130 -15.49 -12.97 3.86
CA ARG A 130 -16.02 -11.60 3.88
C ARG A 130 -15.45 -10.82 5.06
N VAL A 131 -14.98 -9.59 4.81
CA VAL A 131 -14.57 -8.64 5.85
C VAL A 131 -15.74 -7.72 6.18
N MET A 132 -16.13 -7.70 7.45
CA MET A 132 -17.25 -6.89 7.97
C MET A 132 -16.74 -5.99 9.09
N VAL A 133 -16.67 -4.68 8.84
CA VAL A 133 -16.20 -3.67 9.77
C VAL A 133 -17.17 -2.50 9.76
N GLN A 134 -17.61 -2.10 10.94
CA GLN A 134 -18.33 -0.84 11.21
C GLN A 134 -17.52 -0.08 12.24
N GLY A 135 -16.48 0.61 11.77
CA GLY A 135 -15.54 1.35 12.60
C GLY A 135 -15.98 2.80 12.84
N ASN A 136 -15.12 3.56 13.51
CA ASN A 136 -15.40 4.97 13.78
C ASN A 136 -15.18 5.85 12.54
N HIS A 137 -14.32 5.39 11.62
CA HIS A 137 -13.94 6.15 10.44
C HIS A 137 -14.39 5.48 9.14
N PHE A 138 -14.39 4.14 9.11
CA PHE A 138 -14.62 3.37 7.90
C PHE A 138 -15.69 2.30 8.09
N THR A 139 -16.36 1.95 7.00
CA THR A 139 -17.27 0.80 6.93
C THR A 139 -16.89 -0.07 5.76
N VAL A 140 -16.74 -1.37 6.00
CA VAL A 140 -16.41 -2.38 4.98
C VAL A 140 -17.35 -3.56 5.16
N ASP A 141 -17.93 -4.05 4.06
CA ASP A 141 -18.77 -5.24 4.07
C ASP A 141 -18.55 -6.08 2.81
N SER A 142 -17.30 -6.45 2.55
CA SER A 142 -16.90 -7.18 1.34
C SER A 142 -15.53 -7.83 1.52
N PRO A 143 -15.25 -9.00 0.90
CA PRO A 143 -13.86 -9.43 0.70
C PRO A 143 -13.12 -8.46 -0.26
N LEU A 144 -11.80 -8.59 -0.32
CA LEU A 144 -11.03 -7.92 -1.36
C LEU A 144 -11.42 -8.49 -2.74
N ASP A 145 -11.36 -7.68 -3.80
CA ASP A 145 -11.71 -8.10 -5.17
C ASP A 145 -10.52 -8.71 -5.94
N VAL A 146 -9.35 -8.81 -5.30
CA VAL A 146 -8.13 -9.37 -5.85
C VAL A 146 -7.45 -10.32 -4.87
N PRO A 147 -6.78 -11.39 -5.36
CA PRO A 147 -5.96 -12.24 -4.50
C PRO A 147 -4.86 -11.44 -3.81
N ARG A 148 -4.46 -11.88 -2.62
CA ARG A 148 -3.34 -11.31 -1.86
C ARG A 148 -2.02 -11.29 -2.65
N GLY A 149 -1.12 -10.39 -2.28
CA GLY A 149 0.26 -10.36 -2.77
C GLY A 149 1.15 -11.44 -2.12
N PRO A 150 2.42 -11.60 -2.56
CA PRO A 150 3.37 -12.55 -1.98
C PRO A 150 3.56 -12.39 -0.46
N GLN A 151 3.48 -11.17 0.09
CA GLN A 151 3.65 -10.95 1.53
C GLN A 151 2.42 -11.37 2.35
N GLY A 152 1.27 -11.59 1.71
CA GLY A 152 -0.01 -11.71 2.39
C GLY A 152 -0.45 -10.38 2.96
N VAL A 153 0.14 -9.96 4.09
CA VAL A 153 -0.05 -8.64 4.68
C VAL A 153 1.16 -7.77 4.31
N VAL A 154 0.91 -6.65 3.63
CA VAL A 154 1.97 -5.69 3.31
C VAL A 154 2.31 -4.89 4.58
N PRO A 155 3.57 -4.90 5.05
CA PRO A 155 3.97 -4.19 6.27
C PRO A 155 3.68 -2.70 6.17
N HIS A 156 3.09 -2.13 7.21
CA HIS A 156 3.02 -0.68 7.36
C HIS A 156 4.17 -0.15 8.22
N LEU A 157 4.45 1.15 8.11
CA LEU A 157 5.30 1.88 9.04
C LEU A 157 4.44 2.54 10.11
N ASP A 158 4.94 2.50 11.34
CA ASP A 158 4.54 3.44 12.38
C ASP A 158 5.46 4.67 12.34
N PRO A 159 4.95 5.88 12.66
CA PRO A 159 5.70 7.13 12.60
C PRO A 159 6.93 7.19 13.54
N PHE A 160 7.16 6.15 14.35
CA PHE A 160 8.31 6.01 15.25
C PHE A 160 9.32 4.92 14.84
N ASP A 161 9.14 4.26 13.68
CA ASP A 161 9.97 3.15 13.21
C ASP A 161 11.39 3.55 12.75
N GLY A 162 11.92 4.69 13.20
CA GLY A 162 13.33 5.05 13.00
C GLY A 162 13.68 5.59 11.60
N PHE A 163 12.71 5.80 10.72
CA PHE A 163 12.92 6.41 9.40
C PHE A 163 13.01 7.95 9.45
N GLY A 164 12.79 8.56 10.61
CA GLY A 164 12.84 10.02 10.79
C GLY A 164 11.74 10.78 10.05
N VAL A 165 10.69 10.08 9.61
CA VAL A 165 9.55 10.68 8.92
C VAL A 165 8.50 11.04 9.97
N ALA A 166 8.41 12.33 10.29
CA ALA A 166 7.35 12.84 11.14
C ALA A 166 6.03 12.85 10.35
N ASP A 167 4.90 12.61 11.02
CA ASP A 167 3.58 12.87 10.42
C ASP A 167 3.58 14.31 9.89
N PRO A 168 3.17 14.56 8.63
CA PRO A 168 3.02 15.91 8.13
C PRO A 168 2.04 16.67 9.03
N PRO A 169 2.23 17.99 9.24
CA PRO A 169 1.28 18.78 10.02
C PRO A 169 -0.11 18.59 9.40
N ALA A 170 -1.12 18.33 10.25
CA ALA A 170 -2.50 18.12 9.82
C ALA A 170 -2.84 19.13 8.74
N THR A 171 -3.09 18.66 7.51
CA THR A 171 -3.49 19.53 6.40
C THR A 171 -4.71 20.30 6.87
N ALA A 172 -4.54 21.61 7.08
CA ALA A 172 -5.65 22.51 7.31
C ALA A 172 -6.62 22.26 6.15
N THR A 173 -7.80 21.78 6.47
CA THR A 173 -8.91 21.66 5.54
C THR A 173 -9.05 23.03 4.88
N SER A 174 -8.59 23.15 3.63
CA SER A 174 -8.82 24.34 2.83
C SER A 174 -10.31 24.40 2.60
N GLY A 175 -10.99 25.13 3.48
CA GLY A 175 -12.40 25.46 3.35
C GLY A 175 -12.58 26.19 2.04
N THR A 176 -13.15 25.51 1.05
CA THR A 176 -13.83 26.16 -0.07
C THR A 176 -14.91 25.23 -0.61
N ARG A 177 -16.10 25.31 -0.02
CA ARG A 177 -17.32 25.58 -0.79
C ARG A 177 -18.43 26.12 0.10
#